data_AF-A0A7Y4WQT2-F1
#
_entry.id   AF-A0A7Y4WQT2-F1
#
_cell.length_a   1.000
_cell.length_b   1.000
_cell.length_c   1.000
_cell.angle_alpha   90.00
_cell.angle_beta   90.00
_cell.angle_gamma   90.00
#
_symmetry.space_group_name_H-M   'P 1'
#
loop_
_entity.id
_entity.type
_entity.pdbx_description
1 polymer ?
#
loop_
_entity_poly.entity_id
_entity_poly.type
_entity_poly.pdbx_seq_one_letter_code
_entity_poly.pdbx_strand_id
1 'polypeptide(L)'
;MLSRTPLWLSIVAIALLGLVNLVRGSIHFFAPDGGLKTIAALDISQEQAIILSFIGAVGAGQLTMALVDFAAATYYRPFVRPLLLIHTAQAVLAVLLLFVWRPLPQPVPGQWGALVGMVLIALVMAIEFSRKDDVAAS
;
A
#
# COMPACT_ATOMS: atom_id res chain seq x y z
N MET A 1 -16.42 4.18 22.20
CA MET A 1 -16.36 4.32 20.74
C MET A 1 -15.92 2.97 20.17
N LEU A 2 -16.76 2.38 19.31
CA LEU A 2 -17.07 0.94 19.22
C LEU A 2 -15.87 -0.02 19.05
N SER A 3 -15.58 -0.79 20.11
CA SER A 3 -14.57 -1.87 20.20
C SER A 3 -15.03 -3.15 19.48
N ARG A 4 -15.34 -3.05 18.18
CA ARG A 4 -15.55 -4.26 17.37
C ARG A 4 -14.22 -4.78 16.88
N THR A 5 -14.03 -6.08 17.01
CA THR A 5 -12.92 -6.77 16.35
C THR A 5 -13.04 -6.58 14.83
N PRO A 6 -11.95 -6.23 14.13
CA PRO A 6 -11.93 -6.16 12.68
C PRO A 6 -12.34 -7.49 12.06
N LEU A 7 -12.91 -7.49 10.84
CA LEU A 7 -13.11 -8.73 10.10
C LEU A 7 -11.77 -9.46 9.91
N TRP A 8 -11.81 -10.79 9.90
CA TRP A 8 -10.65 -11.59 9.54
C TRP A 8 -10.14 -11.22 8.13
N LEU A 9 -11.05 -10.93 7.20
CA LEU A 9 -10.72 -10.47 5.85
C LEU A 9 -9.90 -9.16 5.90
N SER A 10 -10.29 -8.23 6.75
CA SER A 10 -9.57 -6.96 6.96
C SER A 10 -8.18 -7.19 7.55
N ILE A 11 -8.04 -8.11 8.51
CA ILE A 11 -6.75 -8.48 9.09
C ILE A 11 -5.84 -9.10 8.02
N VAL A 12 -6.36 -10.03 7.22
CA VAL A 12 -5.63 -10.67 6.12
C VAL A 12 -5.24 -9.65 5.06
N ALA A 13 -6.13 -8.73 4.70
CA ALA A 13 -5.84 -7.68 3.72
C ALA A 13 -4.69 -6.78 4.20
N ILE A 14 -4.69 -6.36 5.47
CA ILE A 14 -3.58 -5.58 6.04
C ILE A 14 -2.28 -6.39 6.06
N ALA A 15 -2.32 -7.68 6.44
CA ALA A 15 -1.12 -8.52 6.40
C ALA A 15 -0.55 -8.67 4.97
N LEU A 16 -1.42 -8.86 3.97
CA LEU A 16 -1.01 -8.94 2.56
C LEU A 16 -0.44 -7.61 2.05
N LEU A 17 -1.02 -6.47 2.44
CA LEU A 17 -0.46 -5.16 2.15
C LEU A 17 0.91 -4.98 2.79
N GLY A 18 1.08 -5.46 4.02
CA GLY A 18 2.39 -5.50 4.68
C GLY A 18 3.42 -6.30 3.89
N LEU A 19 3.03 -7.47 3.35
CA LEU A 19 3.90 -8.27 2.50
C LEU A 19 4.25 -7.55 1.18
N VAL A 20 3.28 -6.92 0.53
CA VAL A 20 3.52 -6.13 -0.69
C VAL A 20 4.48 -4.97 -0.40
N ASN A 21 4.28 -4.27 0.71
CA ASN A 21 5.15 -3.17 1.16
C ASN A 21 6.56 -3.66 1.50
N LEU A 22 6.69 -4.84 2.13
CA LEU A 22 7.99 -5.44 2.42
C LEU A 22 8.75 -5.76 1.14
N VAL A 23 8.11 -6.42 0.18
CA VAL A 23 8.72 -6.82 -1.10
C VAL A 23 9.11 -5.58 -1.91
N ARG A 24 8.17 -4.65 -2.12
CA ARG A 24 8.43 -3.44 -2.91
C ARG A 24 9.42 -2.51 -2.21
N GLY A 25 9.30 -2.37 -0.90
CA GLY A 25 10.21 -1.55 -0.10
C GLY A 25 11.64 -2.07 -0.17
N SER A 26 11.79 -3.39 -0.12
CA SER A 26 13.10 -4.04 -0.27
C SER A 26 13.71 -3.80 -1.66
N ILE A 27 12.90 -3.87 -2.72
CA ILE A 27 13.35 -3.55 -4.09
C ILE A 27 13.76 -2.08 -4.18
N HIS A 28 12.90 -1.15 -3.78
CA HIS A 28 13.17 0.29 -3.90
C HIS A 28 14.34 0.77 -3.03
N PHE A 29 14.58 0.13 -1.89
CA PHE A 29 15.64 0.52 -0.96
C PHE A 29 16.99 -0.18 -1.23
N PHE A 30 16.99 -1.46 -1.57
CA PHE A 30 18.23 -2.25 -1.66
C PHE A 30 18.66 -2.64 -3.08
N ALA A 31 17.75 -2.64 -4.07
CA ALA A 31 18.16 -2.96 -5.44
C ALA A 31 19.07 -1.85 -6.00
N PRO A 32 20.13 -2.17 -6.77
CA PRO A 32 21.08 -1.18 -7.27
C PRO A 32 20.45 -0.04 -8.09
N ASP A 33 19.31 -0.28 -8.72
CA ASP A 33 18.55 0.68 -9.52
C ASP A 33 17.17 1.01 -8.91
N GLY A 34 16.88 0.54 -7.70
CA GLY A 34 15.57 0.66 -7.05
C GLY A 34 14.41 -0.01 -7.83
N GLY A 35 14.70 -0.88 -8.79
CA GLY A 35 13.73 -1.45 -9.73
C GLY A 35 13.30 -0.51 -10.86
N LEU A 36 13.88 0.69 -10.97
CA LEU A 36 13.47 1.67 -11.98
C LEU A 36 13.87 1.24 -13.39
N LYS A 37 15.07 0.67 -13.58
CA LYS A 37 15.52 0.17 -14.90
C LYS A 37 15.05 -1.26 -15.14
N THR A 38 15.32 -2.15 -14.20
CA THR A 38 15.14 -3.60 -14.32
C THR A 38 13.67 -4.03 -14.34
N ILE A 39 12.79 -3.36 -13.60
CA ILE A 39 11.36 -3.70 -13.51
C ILE A 39 10.50 -2.71 -14.30
N ALA A 40 10.81 -1.43 -14.20
CA ALA A 40 9.99 -0.37 -14.81
C ALA A 40 10.52 0.14 -16.16
N ALA A 41 11.68 -0.33 -16.63
CA ALA A 41 12.29 0.06 -17.90
C ALA A 41 12.44 1.60 -18.06
N LEU A 42 12.60 2.33 -16.95
CA LEU A 42 12.79 3.78 -16.94
C LEU A 42 14.25 4.12 -17.19
N ASP A 43 14.47 5.12 -18.05
CA ASP A 43 15.79 5.73 -18.14
C ASP A 43 16.02 6.65 -16.94
N ILE A 44 17.06 6.36 -16.18
CA ILE A 44 17.54 7.15 -15.03
C ILE A 44 18.99 7.59 -15.23
N SER A 45 19.45 7.66 -16.48
CA SER A 45 20.81 8.10 -16.84
C SER A 45 21.08 9.54 -16.38
N GLN A 46 20.05 10.38 -16.41
CA GLN A 46 20.10 11.74 -15.89
C GLN A 46 19.71 11.76 -14.41
N GLU A 47 20.47 12.51 -13.60
CA GLU A 47 20.18 12.73 -12.17
C GLU A 47 20.07 11.44 -11.33
N GLN A 48 20.82 10.39 -11.71
CA GLN A 48 20.72 9.06 -11.10
C GLN A 48 20.82 9.09 -9.56
N ALA A 49 21.77 9.84 -9.00
CA ALA A 49 21.97 9.90 -7.56
C ALA A 49 20.74 10.48 -6.81
N ILE A 50 20.12 11.50 -7.39
CA ILE A 50 18.92 12.15 -6.84
C ILE A 50 17.73 11.18 -6.92
N ILE A 51 17.53 10.57 -8.08
CA ILE A 51 16.44 9.61 -8.31
C ILE A 51 16.56 8.40 -7.37
N LEU A 52 17.76 7.83 -7.23
CA LEU A 52 18.02 6.70 -6.34
C LEU A 52 17.81 7.08 -4.86
N SER A 53 18.12 8.32 -4.47
CA SER A 53 17.85 8.82 -3.12
C SER A 53 16.34 8.92 -2.85
N PHE A 54 15.56 9.46 -3.80
CA PHE A 54 14.10 9.56 -3.66
C PHE A 54 13.41 8.20 -3.66
N ILE A 55 13.78 7.29 -4.57
CA ILE A 55 13.19 5.94 -4.59
C ILE A 55 13.59 5.15 -3.34
N GLY A 56 14.81 5.33 -2.84
CA GLY A 56 15.25 4.80 -1.55
C GLY A 56 14.36 5.32 -0.40
N ALA A 57 14.06 6.62 -0.35
CA ALA A 57 13.15 7.18 0.66
C ALA A 57 11.73 6.57 0.57
N VAL A 58 11.22 6.35 -0.65
CA VAL A 58 9.96 5.61 -0.86
C VAL A 58 10.06 4.18 -0.32
N GLY A 59 11.16 3.48 -0.60
CA GLY A 59 11.41 2.14 -0.10
C GLY A 59 11.47 2.07 1.43
N ALA A 60 12.12 3.03 2.08
CA ALA A 60 12.18 3.12 3.54
C ALA A 60 10.78 3.31 4.16
N GLY A 61 9.96 4.16 3.55
CA GLY A 61 8.56 4.36 3.95
C GLY A 61 7.73 3.07 3.82
N GLN A 62 7.90 2.33 2.72
CA GLN A 62 7.23 1.04 2.51
C GLN A 62 7.68 -0.02 3.52
N LEU A 63 8.98 -0.16 3.76
CA LEU A 63 9.49 -1.09 4.77
C LEU A 63 8.94 -0.78 6.17
N THR A 64 8.87 0.50 6.53
CA THR A 64 8.29 0.93 7.82
C THR A 64 6.80 0.61 7.88
N MET A 65 6.05 0.91 6.82
CA MET A 65 4.62 0.57 6.76
C MET A 65 4.38 -0.94 6.82
N ALA A 66 5.25 -1.76 6.22
CA ALA A 66 5.15 -3.22 6.32
C ALA A 66 5.23 -3.70 7.78
N LEU A 67 6.14 -3.13 8.57
CA LEU A 67 6.25 -3.44 9.99
C LEU A 67 4.98 -3.04 10.77
N VAL A 68 4.44 -1.85 10.48
CA VAL A 68 3.18 -1.36 11.09
C VAL A 68 2.01 -2.29 10.73
N ASP A 69 1.89 -2.68 9.46
CA ASP A 69 0.84 -3.56 8.95
C ASP A 69 0.89 -4.94 9.63
N PHE A 70 2.08 -5.55 9.70
CA PHE A 70 2.25 -6.82 10.39
C PHE A 70 1.97 -6.72 11.88
N ALA A 71 2.44 -5.67 12.54
CA ALA A 71 2.18 -5.44 13.96
C ALA A 71 0.68 -5.26 14.24
N ALA A 72 -0.05 -4.55 13.37
CA ALA A 72 -1.50 -4.39 13.49
C ALA A 72 -2.25 -5.70 13.23
N ALA A 73 -1.84 -6.48 12.23
CA ALA A 73 -2.48 -7.75 11.91
C ALA A 73 -2.29 -8.80 13.01
N THR A 74 -1.19 -8.74 13.75
CA THR A 74 -0.82 -9.74 14.78
C THR A 74 -1.22 -9.31 16.19
N TYR A 75 -0.73 -8.15 16.65
CA TYR A 75 -0.81 -7.73 18.06
C TYR A 75 -1.73 -6.52 18.27
N TYR A 76 -1.73 -5.56 17.36
CA TYR A 76 -2.44 -4.28 17.52
C TYR A 76 -3.70 -4.20 16.65
N ARG A 77 -4.55 -5.23 16.73
CA ARG A 77 -5.76 -5.38 15.90
C ARG A 77 -6.68 -4.14 15.83
N PRO A 78 -6.85 -3.31 16.87
CA PRO A 78 -7.62 -2.07 16.77
C PRO A 78 -7.14 -1.10 15.67
N PHE A 79 -5.87 -1.18 15.25
CA PHE A 79 -5.31 -0.33 14.19
C PHE A 79 -5.65 -0.80 12.76
N VAL A 80 -6.20 -2.01 12.58
CA VAL A 80 -6.53 -2.55 11.24
C VAL A 80 -7.49 -1.64 10.48
N ARG A 81 -8.52 -1.09 11.14
CA ARG A 81 -9.49 -0.19 10.50
C ARG A 81 -8.89 1.16 10.10
N PRO A 82 -8.17 1.87 10.97
CA PRO A 82 -7.40 3.04 10.55
C PRO A 82 -6.45 2.75 9.38
N LEU A 83 -5.75 1.61 9.40
CA LEU A 83 -4.83 1.23 8.33
C LEU A 83 -5.56 0.94 7.01
N LEU A 84 -6.75 0.32 7.04
CA LEU A 84 -7.55 0.15 5.82
C LEU A 84 -7.90 1.49 5.17
N LEU A 85 -8.26 2.50 5.96
CA LEU A 85 -8.54 3.85 5.47
C LEU A 85 -7.29 4.50 4.89
N ILE A 86 -6.17 4.42 5.60
CA ILE A 86 -4.88 4.99 5.18
C ILE A 86 -4.42 4.35 3.86
N HIS A 87 -4.41 3.02 3.77
CA HIS A 87 -4.00 2.31 2.55
C HIS A 87 -4.95 2.59 1.38
N THR A 88 -6.25 2.70 1.63
CA THR A 88 -7.21 3.10 0.58
C THR A 88 -6.91 4.51 0.08
N ALA A 89 -6.68 5.47 0.98
CA ALA A 89 -6.31 6.84 0.59
C ALA A 89 -4.98 6.88 -0.18
N GLN A 90 -3.96 6.14 0.28
CA GLN A 90 -2.67 6.01 -0.41
C GLN A 90 -2.85 5.41 -1.82
N ALA A 91 -3.69 4.38 -1.97
CA ALA A 91 -3.94 3.76 -3.26
C ALA A 91 -4.66 4.71 -4.23
N VAL A 92 -5.66 5.46 -3.75
CA VAL A 92 -6.34 6.50 -4.54
C VAL A 92 -5.37 7.58 -4.99
N LEU A 93 -4.53 8.09 -4.09
CA LEU A 93 -3.53 9.10 -4.41
C LEU A 93 -2.47 8.57 -5.38
N ALA A 94 -2.05 7.32 -5.24
CA ALA A 94 -1.10 6.68 -6.15
C ALA A 94 -1.70 6.53 -7.56
N VAL A 95 -2.96 6.10 -7.68
CA VAL A 95 -3.66 6.02 -8.97
C VAL A 95 -3.83 7.40 -9.60
N LEU A 96 -4.26 8.40 -8.82
CA LEU A 96 -4.38 9.77 -9.30
C LEU A 96 -3.02 10.31 -9.81
N LEU A 97 -1.96 10.07 -9.06
CA LEU A 97 -0.61 10.47 -9.45
C LEU A 97 -0.18 9.83 -10.77
N LEU A 98 -0.30 8.50 -10.88
CA LEU A 98 0.26 7.71 -11.98
C LEU A 98 -0.57 7.73 -13.26
N PHE A 99 -1.86 8.03 -13.19
CA PHE A 99 -2.74 8.06 -14.37
C PHE A 99 -3.21 9.46 -14.77
N VAL A 100 -3.17 10.44 -13.87
CA VAL A 100 -3.76 11.77 -14.13
C VAL A 100 -2.74 12.90 -13.93
N TRP A 101 -2.10 12.99 -12.77
CA TRP A 101 -1.29 14.18 -12.45
C TRP A 101 0.12 14.13 -13.05
N ARG A 102 0.89 13.09 -12.74
CA ARG A 102 2.28 12.92 -13.19
C ARG A 102 2.45 11.51 -13.74
N PRO A 103 1.77 11.18 -14.86
CA PRO A 103 1.91 9.86 -15.47
C PRO A 103 3.35 9.64 -15.92
N LEU A 104 3.79 8.38 -15.83
CA LEU A 104 5.09 7.97 -16.33
C LEU A 104 5.08 7.91 -17.88
N PRO A 105 6.25 8.10 -18.53
CA PRO A 105 6.33 8.15 -19.99
C PRO A 105 5.98 6.81 -20.68
N GLN A 106 6.06 5.70 -19.94
CA GLN A 106 5.64 4.39 -20.42
C GLN A 106 4.84 3.64 -19.35
N PRO A 107 4.02 2.65 -19.75
CA PRO A 107 3.36 1.77 -18.81
C PRO A 107 4.35 0.97 -17.96
N VAL A 108 4.21 1.03 -16.64
CA VAL A 108 5.04 0.24 -15.71
C VAL A 108 4.19 -0.72 -14.88
N PRO A 109 4.67 -1.92 -14.53
CA PRO A 109 3.86 -2.90 -13.78
C PRO A 109 3.26 -2.35 -12.48
N GLY A 110 4.01 -1.51 -11.77
CA GLY A 110 3.56 -0.90 -10.51
C GLY A 110 2.33 -0.01 -10.65
N GLN A 111 2.08 0.61 -11.80
CA GLN A 111 0.90 1.47 -12.00
C GLN A 111 -0.39 0.65 -12.02
N TRP A 112 -0.36 -0.50 -12.70
CA TRP A 112 -1.51 -1.40 -12.79
C TRP A 112 -1.72 -2.14 -11.47
N GLY A 113 -0.63 -2.50 -10.80
CA GLY A 113 -0.67 -3.02 -9.44
C GLY A 113 -1.35 -2.04 -8.46
N ALA A 114 -1.05 -0.74 -8.55
CA ALA A 114 -1.71 0.28 -7.73
C ALA A 114 -3.21 0.39 -8.04
N LEU A 115 -3.61 0.35 -9.32
CA LEU A 115 -5.02 0.40 -9.72
C LEU A 115 -5.81 -0.82 -9.21
N VAL A 116 -5.29 -2.03 -9.43
CA VAL A 116 -5.92 -3.26 -8.94
C VAL A 116 -5.97 -3.26 -7.42
N GLY A 117 -4.86 -2.90 -6.76
CA GLY A 117 -4.77 -2.78 -5.31
C GLY A 117 -5.80 -1.80 -4.74
N MET A 118 -5.97 -0.64 -5.37
CA MET A 118 -6.97 0.37 -4.99
C MET A 118 -8.39 -0.21 -5.01
N VAL A 119 -8.77 -0.91 -6.08
CA VAL A 119 -10.11 -1.52 -6.19
C VAL A 119 -10.32 -2.58 -5.11
N LEU A 120 -9.34 -3.46 -4.91
CA LEU A 120 -9.43 -4.53 -3.92
C LEU A 120 -9.50 -4.00 -2.48
N ILE A 121 -8.65 -3.03 -2.12
CA ILE A 121 -8.64 -2.47 -0.77
C ILE A 121 -9.89 -1.64 -0.49
N ALA A 122 -10.38 -0.89 -1.49
CA ALA A 122 -11.64 -0.15 -1.38
C ALA A 122 -12.83 -1.10 -1.17
N LEU A 123 -12.84 -2.25 -1.83
CA LEU A 123 -13.88 -3.27 -1.62
C LEU A 123 -13.81 -3.85 -0.21
N VAL A 124 -12.63 -4.23 0.28
CA VAL A 124 -12.46 -4.74 1.66
C VAL A 124 -12.88 -3.68 2.69
N MET A 125 -12.47 -2.43 2.48
CA MET A 125 -12.88 -1.31 3.32
C MET A 125 -14.40 -1.13 3.30
N ALA A 126 -15.04 -1.11 2.13
CA ALA A 126 -16.48 -1.01 2.02
C ALA A 126 -17.19 -2.13 2.78
N ILE A 127 -16.71 -3.37 2.67
CA ILE A 127 -17.26 -4.51 3.41
C ILE A 127 -17.08 -4.33 4.93
N GLU A 128 -15.89 -3.93 5.40
CA GLU A 128 -15.63 -3.72 6.84
C GLU A 128 -16.57 -2.67 7.45
N PHE A 129 -16.78 -1.55 6.75
CA PHE A 129 -17.55 -0.42 7.23
C PHE A 129 -19.05 -0.47 6.89
N SER A 130 -19.49 -1.36 5.99
CA SER A 130 -20.92 -1.56 5.68
C SER A 130 -21.61 -2.56 6.61
N ARG A 131 -20.87 -3.16 7.54
CA ARG A 131 -21.45 -4.07 8.54
C ARG A 131 -22.46 -3.30 9.39
N LYS A 132 -23.74 -3.64 9.24
CA LYS A 132 -24.78 -3.17 10.15
C LYS A 132 -24.42 -3.62 11.56
N ASP A 133 -24.64 -2.72 12.52
CA ASP A 133 -24.70 -3.13 13.90
C ASP A 133 -25.77 -4.22 14.01
N ASP A 134 -25.43 -5.35 14.63
CA ASP A 134 -26.47 -6.25 15.15
C ASP A 134 -27.19 -5.46 16.26
N VAL A 135 -28.10 -4.58 15.86
CA VAL A 135 -29.14 -4.05 16.74
C VAL A 135 -30.12 -5.19 16.93
N ALA A 136 -29.76 -6.13 17.82
CA ALA A 136 -30.65 -6.93 18.66
C ALA A 136 -29.93 -8.21 19.13
N ALA A 137 -29.62 -8.28 20.43
CA ALA A 137 -30.07 -9.35 21.32
C ALA A 137 -29.44 -9.21 22.74
N SER A 138 -29.94 -8.25 23.52
CA SER A 138 -30.26 -8.37 24.96
C SER A 138 -30.57 -6.99 25.54
#